data_AF-A0AAW9XD29-F1
#
_entry.id   AF-A0AAW9XD29-F1
#
_cell.length_a   1.000
_cell.length_b   1.000
_cell.length_c   1.000
_cell.angle_alpha   90.00
_cell.angle_beta   90.00
_cell.angle_gamma   90.00
#
_symmetry.space_group_name_H-M   'P 1'
#
loop_
_entity.id
_entity.type
_entity.pdbx_description
1 polymer ?
#
loop_
_entity_poly.entity_id
_entity_poly.type
_entity_poly.pdbx_seq_one_letter_code
_entity_poly.pdbx_strand_id
1 'polypeptide(L)'
;MSNNVKLQVLLRAVDQASRPFKSIRTASKSLSGDIRETQKSLRELNGQASRIEGFRKTSAQLAVTGHALEKARQEAEALATQFKNTERPTRAQAKVLESAKRAAEDLQAKYNRLTDSVKRQQRELAAVGINTRNLAHDEQGLKNRISETTAQLNRQRDALARVSAQQAKLNAVKQRYQAGKELAG
;
A
#
# COMPACT_ATOMS: atom_id res chain seq x y z
N MET A 1 -63.20 22.44 -5.65
CA MET A 1 -61.95 22.51 -6.44
C MET A 1 -60.80 23.26 -5.73
N SER A 2 -61.07 24.29 -4.90
CA SER A 2 -60.01 25.18 -4.35
C SER A 2 -59.07 24.60 -3.28
N ASN A 3 -59.45 23.52 -2.57
CA ASN A 3 -58.56 22.89 -1.57
C ASN A 3 -57.42 22.07 -2.19
N ASN A 4 -57.64 21.47 -3.37
CA ASN A 4 -56.63 20.67 -4.06
C ASN A 4 -55.50 21.55 -4.63
N VAL A 5 -55.85 22.76 -5.10
CA VAL A 5 -54.88 23.75 -5.61
C VAL A 5 -54.00 24.30 -4.48
N LYS A 6 -54.58 24.62 -3.31
CA LYS A 6 -53.80 25.08 -2.14
C LYS A 6 -52.85 24.01 -1.60
N LEU A 7 -53.30 22.75 -1.54
CA LEU A 7 -52.43 21.62 -1.15
C LEU A 7 -51.29 21.40 -2.15
N GLN A 8 -51.55 21.47 -3.46
CA GLN A 8 -50.50 21.36 -4.47
C GLN A 8 -49.45 22.47 -4.39
N VAL A 9 -49.87 23.70 -4.10
CA VAL A 9 -48.94 24.84 -3.94
C VAL A 9 -48.09 24.69 -2.68
N LEU A 10 -48.68 24.24 -1.56
CA LEU A 10 -47.93 23.95 -0.32
C LEU A 10 -46.94 22.79 -0.50
N LEU A 11 -47.35 21.72 -1.17
CA LEU A 11 -46.47 20.59 -1.51
C LEU A 11 -45.31 21.01 -2.40
N ARG A 12 -45.56 21.85 -3.42
CA ARG A 12 -44.50 22.42 -4.28
C ARG A 12 -43.54 23.32 -3.50
N ALA A 13 -44.04 24.15 -2.58
CA ALA A 13 -43.21 25.01 -1.75
C ALA A 13 -42.31 24.22 -0.79
N VAL A 14 -42.86 23.17 -0.16
CA VAL A 14 -42.11 22.26 0.71
C VAL A 14 -41.06 21.49 -0.07
N ASP A 15 -41.38 20.99 -1.27
CA ASP A 15 -40.41 20.29 -2.09
C ASP A 15 -39.28 21.24 -2.55
N GLN A 16 -39.62 22.44 -3.02
CA GLN A 16 -38.66 23.47 -3.43
C GLN A 16 -37.71 23.88 -2.28
N ALA A 17 -38.22 24.01 -1.06
CA ALA A 17 -37.41 24.31 0.12
C ALA A 17 -36.53 23.13 0.57
N SER A 18 -36.95 21.88 0.31
CA SER A 18 -36.21 20.67 0.70
C SER A 18 -35.17 20.21 -0.31
N ARG A 19 -35.28 20.63 -1.59
CA ARG A 19 -34.38 20.26 -2.68
C ARG A 19 -32.88 20.45 -2.39
N PRO A 20 -32.44 21.61 -1.85
CA PRO A 20 -31.02 21.81 -1.51
C PRO A 20 -30.51 20.85 -0.43
N PHE A 21 -31.36 20.46 0.52
CA PHE A 21 -30.98 19.50 1.57
C PHE A 21 -30.85 18.08 1.01
N LYS A 22 -31.78 17.68 0.14
CA LYS A 22 -31.74 16.37 -0.52
C LYS A 22 -30.51 16.25 -1.41
N SER A 23 -30.17 17.28 -2.20
CA SER A 23 -29.01 17.25 -3.09
C SER A 23 -27.69 17.16 -2.33
N ILE A 24 -27.50 17.95 -1.28
CA ILE A 24 -26.27 17.96 -0.47
C ILE A 24 -26.12 16.64 0.29
N ARG A 25 -27.21 16.08 0.83
CA ARG A 25 -27.18 14.75 1.48
C ARG A 25 -26.78 13.65 0.50
N THR A 26 -27.31 13.64 -0.71
CA THR A 26 -26.93 12.66 -1.74
C THR A 26 -25.48 12.84 -2.17
N ALA A 27 -25.04 14.08 -2.42
CA ALA A 27 -23.65 14.39 -2.76
C ALA A 27 -22.67 13.96 -1.67
N SER A 28 -22.99 14.22 -0.39
CA SER A 28 -22.18 13.80 0.75
C SER A 28 -22.09 12.28 0.86
N LYS A 29 -23.20 11.56 0.64
CA LYS A 29 -23.24 10.10 0.66
C LYS A 29 -22.40 9.49 -0.48
N SER A 30 -22.55 10.02 -1.70
CA SER A 30 -21.76 9.59 -2.86
C SER A 30 -20.27 9.81 -2.61
N LEU A 31 -19.89 11.02 -2.21
CA LEU A 31 -18.50 11.39 -1.98
C LEU A 31 -17.86 10.57 -0.85
N SER A 32 -18.62 10.23 0.19
CA SER A 32 -18.15 9.32 1.24
C SER A 32 -17.93 7.90 0.73
N GLY A 33 -18.71 7.44 -0.25
CA GLY A 33 -18.49 6.19 -0.97
C GLY A 33 -17.21 6.25 -1.79
N ASP A 34 -17.05 7.29 -2.61
CA ASP A 34 -15.87 7.50 -3.45
C ASP A 34 -14.59 7.57 -2.61
N ILE A 35 -14.62 8.26 -1.46
CA ILE A 35 -13.49 8.31 -0.52
C ILE A 35 -13.11 6.91 -0.03
N ARG A 36 -14.09 6.05 0.29
CA ARG A 36 -13.82 4.68 0.75
C ARG A 36 -13.18 3.85 -0.36
N GLU A 37 -13.64 4.01 -1.59
CA GLU A 37 -13.09 3.33 -2.77
C GLU A 37 -11.66 3.80 -3.08
N THR A 38 -11.41 5.11 -3.07
CA THR A 38 -10.07 5.68 -3.22
C THR A 38 -9.13 5.21 -2.10
N GLN A 39 -9.61 5.15 -0.85
CA GLN A 39 -8.83 4.61 0.28
C GLN A 39 -8.50 3.12 0.10
N LYS A 40 -9.46 2.33 -0.39
CA LYS A 40 -9.24 0.90 -0.68
C LYS A 40 -8.18 0.74 -1.77
N SER A 41 -8.31 1.46 -2.86
CA SER A 41 -7.34 1.47 -3.97
C SER A 41 -5.95 1.88 -3.48
N LEU A 42 -5.86 2.93 -2.66
CA LEU A 42 -4.58 3.38 -2.09
C LEU A 42 -3.94 2.31 -1.19
N ARG A 43 -4.72 1.56 -0.42
CA ARG A 43 -4.20 0.45 0.39
C ARG A 43 -3.69 -0.70 -0.48
N GLU A 44 -4.40 -1.03 -1.55
CA GLU A 44 -3.98 -2.06 -2.51
C GLU A 44 -2.68 -1.68 -3.21
N LEU A 45 -2.55 -0.44 -3.69
CA LEU A 45 -1.33 0.09 -4.30
C LEU A 45 -0.15 0.10 -3.30
N ASN A 46 -0.38 0.53 -2.06
CA ASN A 46 0.66 0.47 -1.03
C ASN A 46 1.06 -0.98 -0.71
N GLY A 47 0.10 -1.90 -0.68
CA GLY A 47 0.37 -3.33 -0.51
C GLY A 47 1.24 -3.90 -1.64
N GLN A 48 1.01 -3.49 -2.88
CA GLN A 48 1.88 -3.83 -4.01
C GLN A 48 3.29 -3.25 -3.83
N ALA A 49 3.41 -1.99 -3.38
CA ALA A 49 4.70 -1.33 -3.18
C ALA A 49 5.53 -2.05 -2.10
N SER A 50 4.91 -2.43 -0.98
CA SER A 50 5.56 -3.21 0.08
C SER A 50 6.01 -4.59 -0.39
N ARG A 51 5.26 -5.26 -1.28
CA ARG A 51 5.68 -6.54 -1.87
C ARG A 51 6.90 -6.38 -2.77
N ILE A 52 6.94 -5.33 -3.59
CA ILE A 52 8.11 -4.98 -4.42
C ILE A 52 9.33 -4.72 -3.54
N GLU A 53 9.17 -3.93 -2.48
CA GLU A 53 10.25 -3.61 -1.55
C GLU A 53 10.78 -4.87 -0.84
N GLY A 54 9.88 -5.75 -0.39
CA GLY A 54 10.22 -7.05 0.18
C GLY A 54 11.03 -7.92 -0.78
N PHE A 55 10.62 -8.02 -2.04
CA PHE A 55 11.35 -8.72 -3.09
C PHE A 55 12.74 -8.12 -3.33
N ARG A 56 12.85 -6.79 -3.41
CA ARG A 56 14.12 -6.09 -3.59
C ARG A 56 15.07 -6.37 -2.42
N LYS A 57 14.56 -6.33 -1.19
CA LYS A 57 15.33 -6.62 0.03
C LYS A 57 15.85 -8.06 0.03
N THR A 58 15.01 -9.04 -0.26
CA THR A 58 15.42 -10.45 -0.33
C THR A 58 16.42 -10.68 -1.46
N SER A 59 16.22 -10.05 -2.62
CA SER A 59 17.15 -10.11 -3.76
C SER A 59 18.52 -9.52 -3.43
N ALA A 60 18.55 -8.38 -2.73
CA ALA A 60 19.80 -7.79 -2.24
C ALA A 60 20.52 -8.69 -1.23
N GLN A 61 19.77 -9.29 -0.29
CA GLN A 61 20.33 -10.26 0.66
C GLN A 61 20.87 -11.52 -0.04
N LEU A 62 20.21 -11.98 -1.10
CA LEU A 62 20.67 -13.10 -1.92
C LEU A 62 22.01 -12.77 -2.60
N ALA A 63 22.13 -11.58 -3.20
CA ALA A 63 23.38 -11.14 -3.83
C ALA A 63 24.53 -11.05 -2.81
N VAL A 64 24.31 -10.42 -1.65
CA VAL A 64 25.31 -10.33 -0.57
C VAL A 64 25.69 -11.72 -0.06
N THR A 65 24.71 -12.61 0.16
CA THR A 65 24.98 -13.98 0.61
C THR A 65 25.74 -14.78 -0.44
N GLY A 66 25.46 -14.56 -1.73
CA GLY A 66 26.19 -15.16 -2.85
C GLY A 66 27.66 -14.75 -2.85
N HIS A 67 27.97 -13.47 -2.67
CA HIS A 67 29.35 -13.00 -2.55
C HIS A 67 30.05 -13.55 -1.30
N ALA A 68 29.35 -13.61 -0.16
CA ALA A 68 29.91 -14.18 1.07
C ALA A 68 30.19 -15.68 0.92
N LEU A 69 29.29 -16.42 0.27
CA LEU A 69 29.45 -17.85 -0.03
C LEU A 69 30.65 -18.10 -0.93
N GLU A 70 30.79 -17.32 -2.01
CA GLU A 70 31.92 -17.43 -2.92
C GLU A 70 33.25 -17.18 -2.19
N LYS A 71 33.31 -16.13 -1.38
CA LYS A 71 34.49 -15.83 -0.56
C LYS A 71 34.81 -16.96 0.43
N ALA A 72 33.80 -17.48 1.13
CA ALA A 72 33.99 -18.57 2.09
C ALA A 72 34.48 -19.86 1.42
N ARG A 73 34.00 -20.16 0.20
CA ARG A 73 34.49 -21.29 -0.60
C ARG A 73 35.96 -21.11 -1.00
N GLN A 74 36.32 -19.94 -1.51
CA GLN A 74 37.71 -19.63 -1.88
C GLN A 74 38.66 -19.73 -0.67
N GLU A 75 38.25 -19.22 0.49
CA GLU A 75 39.03 -19.36 1.73
C GLU A 75 39.17 -20.82 2.16
N ALA A 76 38.09 -21.61 2.11
CA ALA A 76 38.13 -23.03 2.43
C ALA A 76 39.03 -23.83 1.46
N GLU A 77 39.00 -23.52 0.17
CA GLU A 77 39.87 -24.12 -0.85
C GLU A 77 41.34 -23.76 -0.67
N ALA A 78 41.63 -22.49 -0.36
CA ALA A 78 42.99 -22.04 -0.06
C ALA A 78 43.54 -22.75 1.19
N LEU A 79 42.74 -22.84 2.26
CA LEU A 79 43.09 -23.57 3.47
C LEU A 79 43.27 -25.07 3.20
N ALA A 80 42.42 -25.68 2.38
CA ALA A 80 42.54 -27.09 2.00
C ALA A 80 43.84 -27.34 1.22
N THR A 81 44.22 -26.42 0.34
CA THR A 81 45.46 -26.51 -0.45
C THR A 81 46.69 -26.36 0.45
N GLN A 82 46.70 -25.38 1.36
CA GLN A 82 47.77 -25.22 2.36
C GLN A 82 47.87 -26.46 3.27
N PHE A 83 46.74 -27.03 3.67
CA PHE A 83 46.69 -28.25 4.49
C PHE A 83 47.30 -29.45 3.77
N LYS A 84 47.03 -29.63 2.47
CA LYS A 84 47.64 -30.69 1.65
C LYS A 84 49.14 -30.49 1.41
N ASN A 85 49.59 -29.24 1.28
CA ASN A 85 50.98 -28.90 1.03
C ASN A 85 51.87 -28.91 2.29
N THR A 86 51.27 -29.05 3.48
CA THR A 86 52.00 -29.11 4.75
C THR A 86 52.35 -30.56 5.07
N GLU A 87 53.64 -30.89 5.22
CA GLU A 87 54.09 -32.26 5.50
C GLU A 87 53.60 -32.83 6.84
N ARG A 88 53.34 -31.97 7.84
CA ARG A 88 52.80 -32.35 9.16
C ARG A 88 51.68 -31.40 9.60
N PRO A 89 50.45 -31.57 9.10
CA PRO A 89 49.35 -30.67 9.43
C PRO A 89 49.03 -30.70 10.94
N THR A 90 48.82 -29.52 11.51
CA THR A 90 48.54 -29.37 12.94
C THR A 90 47.04 -29.56 13.24
N ARG A 91 46.71 -29.97 14.47
CA ARG A 91 45.31 -30.04 14.94
C ARG A 91 44.58 -28.69 14.85
N ALA A 92 45.31 -27.58 15.00
CA ALA A 92 44.76 -26.24 14.84
C ALA A 92 44.33 -25.98 13.39
N GLN A 93 45.19 -26.30 12.41
CA GLN A 93 44.87 -26.15 10.98
C GLN A 93 43.68 -27.01 10.56
N ALA A 94 43.57 -28.25 11.05
CA ALA A 94 42.42 -29.11 10.78
C ALA A 94 41.10 -28.51 11.30
N LYS A 95 41.11 -27.92 12.51
CA LYS A 95 39.93 -27.23 13.06
C LYS A 95 39.53 -26.00 12.25
N VAL A 96 40.51 -25.21 11.80
CA VAL A 96 40.26 -24.01 10.97
C VAL A 96 39.61 -24.42 9.64
N LEU A 97 40.14 -25.43 8.96
CA LEU A 97 39.55 -25.94 7.72
C LEU A 97 38.13 -26.46 7.92
N GLU A 98 37.89 -27.25 8.96
CA GLU A 98 36.56 -27.76 9.29
C GLU A 98 35.57 -26.61 9.57
N SER A 99 36.00 -25.58 10.31
CA SER A 99 35.15 -24.41 10.57
C SER A 99 34.85 -23.61 9.30
N ALA A 100 35.81 -23.47 8.38
CA ALA A 100 35.62 -22.80 7.10
C ALA A 100 34.64 -23.56 6.20
N LYS A 101 34.74 -24.90 6.16
CA LYS A 101 33.79 -25.75 5.44
C LYS A 101 32.37 -25.61 5.99
N ARG A 102 32.20 -25.69 7.32
CA ARG A 102 30.88 -25.51 7.96
C ARG A 102 30.30 -24.13 7.68
N ALA A 103 31.10 -23.07 7.75
CA ALA A 103 30.64 -21.72 7.42
C ALA A 103 30.18 -21.61 5.96
N ALA A 104 30.89 -22.24 5.02
CA ALA A 104 30.48 -22.29 3.62
C ALA A 104 29.18 -23.10 3.42
N GLU A 105 28.99 -24.21 4.13
CA GLU A 105 27.76 -25.00 4.11
C GLU A 105 26.56 -24.24 4.67
N ASP A 106 26.74 -23.52 5.78
CA ASP A 106 25.71 -22.67 6.38
C ASP A 106 25.29 -21.54 5.43
N LEU A 107 26.28 -20.88 4.80
CA LEU A 107 26.03 -19.86 3.78
C LEU A 107 25.34 -20.45 2.55
N GLN A 108 25.68 -21.67 2.14
CA GLN A 108 25.01 -22.37 1.06
C GLN A 108 23.54 -22.64 1.38
N ALA A 109 23.26 -23.15 2.58
CA ALA A 109 21.90 -23.39 3.03
C ALA A 109 21.07 -22.09 3.04
N LYS A 110 21.67 -20.99 3.51
CA LYS A 110 21.05 -19.66 3.48
C LYS A 110 20.79 -19.16 2.05
N TYR A 111 21.77 -19.31 1.17
CA TYR A 111 21.65 -18.95 -0.25
C TYR A 111 20.50 -19.71 -0.93
N ASN A 112 20.40 -21.02 -0.69
CA ASN A 112 19.33 -21.86 -1.24
C ASN A 112 17.95 -21.38 -0.75
N ARG A 113 17.79 -21.15 0.56
CA ARG A 113 16.54 -20.63 1.13
C ARG A 113 16.14 -19.26 0.56
N LEU A 114 17.11 -18.35 0.42
CA LEU A 114 16.89 -17.03 -0.18
C LEU A 114 16.49 -17.14 -1.65
N THR A 115 17.14 -18.04 -2.40
CA THR A 115 16.81 -18.31 -3.80
C THR A 115 15.36 -18.77 -3.95
N ASP A 116 14.92 -19.69 -3.10
CA ASP A 116 13.54 -20.16 -3.11
C ASP A 116 12.55 -19.05 -2.72
N SER A 117 12.94 -18.19 -1.77
CA SER A 117 12.13 -17.02 -1.39
C SER A 117 11.97 -16.03 -2.54
N VAL A 118 13.06 -15.69 -3.24
CA VAL A 118 13.02 -14.79 -4.41
C VAL A 118 12.14 -15.39 -5.50
N LYS A 119 12.25 -16.69 -5.78
CA LYS A 119 11.40 -17.37 -6.78
C LYS A 119 9.92 -17.35 -6.40
N ARG A 120 9.58 -17.54 -5.12
CA ARG A 120 8.18 -17.44 -4.64
C ARG A 120 7.65 -16.01 -4.79
N GLN A 121 8.39 -15.02 -4.28
CA GLN A 121 8.02 -13.61 -4.37
C GLN A 121 7.88 -13.15 -5.83
N GLN A 122 8.75 -13.63 -6.73
CA GLN A 122 8.64 -13.35 -8.16
C GLN A 122 7.31 -13.84 -8.75
N ARG A 123 6.84 -15.04 -8.36
CA ARG A 123 5.53 -15.57 -8.80
C ARG A 123 4.38 -14.76 -8.21
N GLU A 124 4.47 -14.38 -6.94
CA GLU A 124 3.47 -13.54 -6.27
C GLU A 124 3.33 -12.15 -6.92
N LEU A 125 4.46 -11.54 -7.29
CA LEU A 125 4.49 -10.27 -8.02
C LEU A 125 3.93 -10.44 -9.43
N ALA A 126 4.28 -11.51 -10.14
CA ALA A 126 3.74 -11.80 -11.46
C ALA A 126 2.21 -12.03 -11.42
N ALA A 127 1.69 -12.68 -10.38
CA ALA A 127 0.26 -12.92 -10.20
C ALA A 127 -0.56 -11.62 -10.03
N VAL A 128 0.07 -10.53 -9.58
CA VAL A 128 -0.55 -9.20 -9.51
C VAL A 128 -0.15 -8.29 -10.69
N GLY A 129 0.47 -8.86 -11.73
CA GLY A 129 0.82 -8.15 -12.96
C GLY A 129 2.11 -7.30 -12.88
N ILE A 130 2.93 -7.46 -11.85
CA ILE A 130 4.21 -6.74 -11.71
C ILE A 130 5.32 -7.55 -12.38
N ASN A 131 6.02 -6.94 -13.34
CA ASN A 131 7.10 -7.57 -14.07
C ASN A 131 8.44 -7.34 -13.35
N THR A 132 8.96 -8.39 -12.73
CA THR A 132 10.26 -8.32 -12.02
C THR A 132 11.46 -8.08 -12.94
N ARG A 133 11.34 -8.25 -14.26
CA ARG A 133 12.40 -7.90 -15.22
C ARG A 133 12.50 -6.39 -15.45
N ASN A 134 11.37 -5.69 -15.38
CA ASN A 134 11.27 -4.23 -15.52
C ASN A 134 10.83 -3.59 -14.20
N LEU A 135 11.27 -4.13 -13.07
CA LEU A 135 10.79 -3.77 -11.74
C LEU A 135 10.90 -2.27 -11.45
N ALA A 136 11.99 -1.63 -11.91
CA ALA A 136 12.20 -0.19 -11.71
C ALA A 136 11.13 0.67 -12.42
N HIS A 137 10.70 0.26 -13.62
CA HIS A 137 9.64 0.95 -14.35
C HIS A 137 8.29 0.79 -13.66
N ASP A 138 7.95 -0.45 -13.27
CA ASP A 138 6.70 -0.75 -12.57
C ASP A 138 6.65 -0.08 -11.20
N GLU A 139 7.77 -0.02 -10.46
CA GLU A 139 7.90 0.69 -9.20
C GLU A 139 7.66 2.19 -9.39
N GLN A 140 8.25 2.80 -10.42
CA GLN A 140 8.04 4.22 -10.71
C GLN A 140 6.58 4.50 -11.09
N GLY A 141 5.99 3.67 -11.95
CA GLY A 141 4.57 3.77 -12.31
C GLY A 141 3.66 3.61 -11.09
N LEU A 142 3.97 2.68 -10.20
CA LEU A 142 3.23 2.48 -8.95
C LEU A 142 3.34 3.68 -8.02
N LYS A 143 4.54 4.26 -7.85
CA LYS A 143 4.74 5.49 -7.07
C LYS A 143 3.91 6.63 -7.61
N ASN A 144 3.91 6.83 -8.94
CA ASN A 144 3.10 7.86 -9.58
C ASN A 144 1.60 7.66 -9.28
N ARG A 145 1.09 6.42 -9.45
CA ARG A 145 -0.31 6.08 -9.13
C ARG A 145 -0.65 6.31 -7.66
N ILE A 146 0.25 5.96 -6.74
CA ILE A 146 0.06 6.22 -5.30
C ILE A 146 -0.03 7.73 -5.04
N SER A 147 0.87 8.53 -5.60
CA SER A 147 0.86 9.99 -5.47
C SER A 147 -0.42 10.61 -6.04
N GLU A 148 -0.84 10.18 -7.24
CA GLU A 148 -2.07 10.62 -7.88
C GLU A 148 -3.32 10.26 -7.05
N THR A 149 -3.41 9.00 -6.60
CA THR A 149 -4.53 8.52 -5.78
C THR A 149 -4.56 9.23 -4.43
N THR A 150 -3.41 9.54 -3.84
CA THR A 150 -3.30 10.33 -2.60
C THR A 150 -3.80 11.75 -2.82
N ALA A 151 -3.41 12.40 -3.92
CA ALA A 151 -3.89 13.73 -4.28
C ALA A 151 -5.41 13.73 -4.51
N GLN A 152 -5.95 12.71 -5.20
CA GLN A 152 -7.39 12.53 -5.38
C GLN A 152 -8.11 12.36 -4.04
N LEU A 153 -7.60 11.53 -3.13
CA LEU A 153 -8.17 11.32 -1.80
C LEU A 153 -8.25 12.63 -1.01
N ASN A 154 -7.19 13.44 -1.05
CA ASN A 154 -7.17 14.74 -0.38
C ASN A 154 -8.22 15.69 -0.97
N ARG A 155 -8.31 15.80 -2.30
CA ARG A 155 -9.34 16.61 -2.96
C ARG A 155 -10.76 16.16 -2.59
N GLN A 156 -10.99 14.85 -2.51
CA GLN A 156 -12.29 14.29 -2.10
C GLN A 156 -12.61 14.62 -0.63
N ARG A 157 -11.62 14.51 0.27
CA ARG A 157 -11.76 14.91 1.69
C ARG A 157 -12.10 16.40 1.82
N ASP A 158 -11.42 17.26 1.07
CA ASP A 158 -11.67 18.71 1.07
C ASP A 158 -13.07 19.04 0.52
N ALA A 159 -13.49 18.36 -0.55
CA ALA A 159 -14.85 18.47 -1.06
C ALA A 159 -15.89 18.03 -0.01
N LEU A 160 -15.62 16.95 0.73
CA LEU A 160 -16.53 16.46 1.77
C LEU A 160 -16.63 17.45 2.93
N ALA A 161 -15.50 18.04 3.34
CA ALA A 161 -15.47 19.09 4.36
C ALA A 161 -16.33 20.29 3.93
N ARG A 162 -16.18 20.78 2.69
CA ARG A 162 -17.00 21.88 2.15
C ARG A 162 -18.49 21.55 2.11
N VAL A 163 -18.84 20.36 1.64
CA VAL A 163 -20.24 19.88 1.60
C VAL A 163 -20.82 19.79 3.01
N SER A 164 -20.05 19.32 3.99
CA SER A 164 -20.48 19.24 5.39
C SER A 164 -20.71 20.63 6.01
N ALA A 165 -19.83 21.59 5.72
CA ALA A 165 -19.98 22.97 6.17
C ALA A 165 -21.23 23.64 5.57
N GLN A 166 -21.51 23.39 4.28
CA GLN A 166 -22.72 23.88 3.62
C GLN A 166 -23.99 23.24 4.21
N GLN A 167 -23.95 21.94 4.51
CA GLN A 167 -25.04 21.24 5.21
C GLN A 167 -25.31 21.85 6.59
N ALA A 168 -24.26 22.14 7.36
CA ALA A 168 -24.38 22.75 8.68
C ALA A 168 -25.00 24.16 8.60
N LYS A 169 -24.56 24.99 7.63
CA LYS A 169 -25.14 26.31 7.39
C LYS A 169 -26.62 26.24 7.03
N LEU A 170 -27.00 25.32 6.15
CA LEU A 170 -28.41 25.14 5.76
C LEU A 170 -29.28 24.62 6.91
N ASN A 171 -28.76 23.70 7.72
CA ASN A 171 -29.45 23.22 8.92
C ASN A 171 -29.71 24.37 9.90
N ALA A 172 -28.72 25.25 10.12
CA ALA A 172 -28.88 26.44 10.96
C ALA A 172 -29.94 27.41 10.41
N VAL A 173 -29.99 27.63 9.09
CA VAL A 173 -31.04 28.46 8.46
C VAL A 173 -32.42 27.83 8.64
N LYS A 174 -32.54 26.52 8.45
CA LYS A 174 -33.81 25.79 8.65
C LYS A 174 -34.31 25.92 10.09
N GLN A 175 -33.42 25.74 11.08
CA GLN A 175 -33.76 25.88 12.50
C GLN A 175 -34.24 27.30 12.83
N ARG A 176 -33.56 28.34 12.32
CA ARG A 176 -33.98 29.73 12.49
C ARG A 176 -35.36 30.00 11.86
N TYR A 177 -35.60 29.47 10.67
CA TYR A 177 -36.90 29.60 10.00
C TYR A 177 -38.02 28.89 10.77
N GLN A 178 -37.77 27.68 11.29
CA GLN A 178 -38.74 26.95 12.11
C GLN A 178 -39.06 27.70 13.41
N ALA A 179 -38.04 28.16 14.15
CA ALA A 179 -38.22 28.94 15.37
C ALA A 179 -38.97 30.26 15.10
N GLY A 180 -38.65 30.97 14.01
CA GLY A 180 -39.37 32.18 13.62
C GLY A 180 -40.82 31.93 13.21
N LYS A 181 -41.12 30.77 12.62
CA LYS A 181 -42.49 30.37 12.28
C LYS A 181 -43.31 29.98 13.51
N GLU A 182 -42.69 29.35 14.51
CA GLU A 182 -43.33 29.01 15.79
C GLU A 182 -43.60 30.24 16.67
N LEU A 183 -42.82 31.32 16.51
CA LEU A 183 -43.03 32.58 17.22
C LEU A 183 -44.06 33.52 16.55
N ALA A 184 -44.34 33.31 15.26
CA ALA A 184 -45.23 34.14 14.45
C ALA A 184 -46.61 33.50 14.17
N GLY A 185 -46.84 32.28 14.67
CA GLY A 185 -48.13 31.59 14.64
C GLY A 185 -48.72 31.52 16.03
#